data_AF-C1D453-F1
#
_entry.id   AF-C1D453-F1
#
_cell.length_a   1.000
_cell.length_b   1.000
_cell.length_c   1.000
_cell.angle_alpha   90.00
_cell.angle_beta   90.00
_cell.angle_gamma   90.00
#
_symmetry.space_group_name_H-M   'P 1'
#
loop_
_entity.id
_entity.type
_entity.pdbx_description
1 polymer ?
#
loop_
_entity_poly.entity_id
_entity_poly.type
_entity_poly.pdbx_seq_one_letter_code
_entity_poly.pdbx_strand_id
1 'polypeptide(L)' 'MLVHITLNLNEAEVDAQADSVLEELHRAGVREVDTRYLKSYSLVSGHVDQAHVGSVEALPVVMAVEPISTVNAI' A
#
# COMPACT_ATOMS: atom_id res chain seq x y z
N MET A 1 0.48 -5.73 -11.18
CA MET A 1 -0.86 -5.10 -11.13
C MET A 1 -0.81 -3.90 -10.22
N LEU A 2 -1.57 -2.85 -10.54
CA LEU A 2 -1.67 -1.65 -9.71
C LEU A 2 -2.66 -1.89 -8.57
N VAL A 3 -2.28 -1.53 -7.35
CA VAL A 3 -3.08 -1.73 -6.13
C VAL A 3 -3.14 -0.46 -5.29
N HIS A 4 -4.23 -0.34 -4.54
CA HIS A 4 -4.34 0.50 -3.35
C HIS A 4 -4.11 -0.36 -2.11
N ILE A 5 -3.34 0.15 -1.16
CA ILE A 5 -2.99 -0.53 0.09
C ILE A 5 -3.37 0.40 1.23
N THR A 6 -4.36 -0.03 2.01
CA THR A 6 -4.82 0.68 3.19
C THR A 6 -4.01 0.21 4.39
N LEU A 7 -3.46 1.16 5.14
CA LEU A 7 -2.58 0.91 6.28
C LEU A 7 -3.29 1.22 7.60
N ASN A 8 -2.99 0.44 8.62
CA ASN A 8 -3.45 0.65 9.98
C ASN A 8 -2.53 1.64 10.72
N LEU A 9 -2.46 2.87 10.21
CA LEU A 9 -1.67 3.95 10.80
C LEU A 9 -2.59 5.13 11.13
N ASN A 10 -2.33 5.78 12.27
CA ASN A 10 -2.89 7.10 12.55
C ASN A 10 -1.92 8.22 12.08
N GLU A 11 -2.41 9.47 12.03
CA GLU A 11 -1.64 10.61 11.51
C GLU A 11 -0.29 10.83 12.23
N ALA A 12 -0.22 10.59 13.54
CA ALA A 12 1.01 10.73 14.31
C ALA A 12 2.01 9.59 14.05
N GLU A 13 1.52 8.40 13.72
CA GLU A 13 2.34 7.25 13.35
C GLU A 13 2.88 7.34 11.94
N VAL A 14 2.16 7.96 11.01
CA VAL A 14 2.60 8.14 9.62
C VAL A 14 3.96 8.83 9.57
N ASP A 15 4.12 9.97 10.25
CA ASP A 15 5.38 10.72 10.20
C ASP A 15 6.55 9.96 10.87
N ALA A 16 6.26 9.04 11.79
CA ALA A 16 7.28 8.26 12.51
C ALA A 16 7.63 6.93 11.82
N GLN A 17 6.69 6.32 11.09
CA GLN A 17 6.80 4.95 10.59
C GLN A 17 6.79 4.86 9.06
N ALA A 18 6.54 5.96 8.33
CA ALA A 18 6.44 5.95 6.87
C ALA A 18 7.61 5.20 6.20
N ASP A 19 8.86 5.53 6.56
CA ASP A 19 10.04 4.90 5.94
C ASP A 19 10.10 3.39 6.21
N SER A 20 9.81 2.97 7.44
CA SER A 20 9.79 1.55 7.82
C SER A 20 8.71 0.78 7.06
N VAL A 21 7.53 1.37 6.92
CA VAL A 21 6.40 0.76 6.20
C VAL A 21 6.71 0.64 4.71
N LEU A 22 7.32 1.67 4.12
CA LEU A 22 7.76 1.61 2.72
C LEU A 22 8.79 0.52 2.49
N GLU A 23 9.75 0.35 3.41
CA GLU A 23 10.71 -0.75 3.34
C GLU A 23 10.02 -2.12 3.44
N GLU A 24 9.05 -2.30 4.33
CA GLU A 24 8.30 -3.56 4.46
C GLU A 24 7.50 -3.88 3.20
N LEU A 25 6.80 -2.88 2.65
CA LEU A 25 6.06 -3.03 1.39
C LEU A 25 6.99 -3.40 0.23
N HIS A 26 8.16 -2.77 0.14
CA HIS A 26 9.17 -3.14 -0.86
C HIS A 26 9.68 -4.58 -0.69
N ARG A 27 9.94 -5.01 0.55
CA ARG A 27 10.35 -6.40 0.85
C ARG A 27 9.24 -7.41 0.52
N ALA A 28 7.99 -7.04 0.71
CA ALA A 28 6.82 -7.84 0.32
C ALA A 28 6.56 -7.85 -1.21
N GLY A 29 7.32 -7.07 -1.98
CA GLY A 29 7.29 -7.10 -3.45
C GLY A 29 6.48 -5.98 -4.11
N VAL A 30 6.07 -4.96 -3.35
CA VAL A 30 5.48 -3.73 -3.90
C VAL A 30 6.58 -2.88 -4.52
N ARG A 31 6.29 -2.23 -5.65
CA ARG A 31 7.19 -1.35 -6.41
C ARG A 31 6.45 -0.07 -6.77
N GLU A 32 7.20 0.98 -7.13
CA GLU A 32 6.64 2.26 -7.59
C GLU A 32 5.59 2.82 -6.61
N VAL A 33 5.92 2.81 -5.31
CA VAL A 33 4.99 3.21 -4.27
C VAL A 33 4.72 4.72 -4.35
N ASP A 34 3.46 5.11 -4.47
CA ASP A 34 2.96 6.49 -4.35
C ASP A 34 2.37 6.69 -2.95
N THR A 35 2.93 7.66 -2.23
CA THR A 35 2.57 8.01 -0.85
C THR A 35 1.72 9.28 -0.74
N ARG A 36 1.23 9.81 -1.86
CA ARG A 36 0.43 11.05 -1.90
C ARG A 36 -0.71 11.08 -0.88
N TYR A 37 -1.35 9.93 -0.64
CA TYR A 37 -2.51 9.81 0.24
C TYR A 37 -2.18 9.19 1.60
N LEU A 38 -0.90 8.93 1.89
CA LEU A 38 -0.47 8.27 3.11
C LEU A 38 -0.84 9.09 4.36
N LYS A 39 -0.58 10.39 4.34
CA LYS A 39 -0.82 11.25 5.51
C LYS A 39 -2.30 11.48 5.80
N SER A 40 -3.11 11.65 4.77
CA SER A 40 -4.52 12.02 4.92
C SER A 40 -5.44 10.81 5.10
N TYR A 41 -5.07 9.65 4.57
CA TYR A 41 -5.94 8.49 4.48
C TYR A 41 -5.26 7.15 4.83
N SER A 42 -3.99 7.18 5.27
CA SER A 42 -3.20 5.98 5.50
C SER A 42 -3.20 5.04 4.28
N LEU A 43 -3.18 5.64 3.09
CA LEU A 43 -3.36 4.96 1.82
C LEU A 43 -2.11 5.14 0.95
N VAL A 44 -1.59 4.03 0.43
CA VAL A 44 -0.53 4.05 -0.59
C VAL A 44 -0.98 3.32 -1.84
N SER A 45 -0.48 3.75 -2.99
CA SER A 45 -0.66 3.04 -4.26
C SER A 45 0.67 2.41 -4.66
N GLY A 46 0.64 1.30 -5.37
CA GLY A 46 1.86 0.68 -5.89
C GLY A 46 1.61 -0.45 -6.84
N HIS A 47 2.67 -0.92 -7.49
CA HIS A 47 2.66 -2.09 -8.35
C HIS A 47 3.10 -3.33 -7.58
N VAL A 48 2.30 -4.39 -7.62
CA VAL A 48 2.64 -5.69 -7.03
C VAL A 48 2.36 -6.80 -8.04
N ASP A 49 3.18 -7.85 -8.05
CA ASP A 49 2.88 -9.04 -8.83
C ASP A 49 1.74 -9.82 -8.17
N GLN A 50 0.85 -10.40 -8.97
CA GLN A 50 -0.33 -11.11 -8.44
C GLN A 50 0.05 -12.24 -7.45
N ALA A 51 1.20 -12.89 -7.68
CA ALA A 51 1.73 -13.93 -6.79
C ALA A 51 2.16 -13.40 -5.40
N HIS A 52 2.46 -12.10 -5.29
CA HIS A 52 2.94 -11.47 -4.06
C HIS A 52 1.85 -10.74 -3.28
N VAL A 53 0.62 -10.61 -3.81
CA VAL A 53 -0.49 -9.91 -3.14
C VAL A 53 -0.75 -10.48 -1.74
N GLY A 54 -0.80 -11.81 -1.60
CA GLY A 54 -1.00 -12.44 -0.29
C GLY A 54 0.14 -12.20 0.70
N SER A 55 1.36 -11.90 0.22
CA SER A 55 2.48 -11.53 1.10
C SER A 55 2.33 -10.10 1.62
N VAL A 56 1.76 -9.20 0.82
CA VAL A 56 1.45 -7.82 1.22
C VAL A 56 0.29 -7.80 2.21
N GLU A 57 -0.78 -8.57 1.95
CA GLU A 57 -1.93 -8.69 2.86
C GLU A 57 -1.58 -9.29 4.23
N ALA A 58 -0.51 -10.09 4.29
CA ALA A 58 -0.03 -10.68 5.53
C ALA A 58 0.76 -9.71 6.42
N LEU A 59 1.10 -8.50 5.94
CA LEU A 59 1.83 -7.52 6.73
C LEU A 59 0.95 -6.96 7.86
N PRO A 60 1.45 -6.85 9.10
CA PRO A 60 0.65 -6.39 10.25
C PRO A 60 0.09 -4.97 10.09
N VAL A 61 0.79 -4.13 9.33
CA VAL A 61 0.40 -2.74 9.08
C VAL A 61 -0.64 -2.63 7.95
N VAL A 62 -0.87 -3.68 7.17
CA VAL A 62 -1.82 -3.66 6.04
C VAL A 62 -3.20 -4.09 6.51
N MET A 63 -4.20 -3.24 6.26
CA MET A 63 -5.61 -3.55 6.51
C MET A 63 -6.29 -4.16 5.30
N ALA A 64 -5.97 -3.67 4.10
CA ALA A 64 -6.60 -4.11 2.86
C ALA A 64 -5.69 -3.84 1.67
N VAL A 65 -5.78 -4.70 0.66
CA VAL A 65 -5.15 -4.51 -0.65
C VAL A 65 -6.24 -4.62 -1.72
N GLU A 66 -6.42 -3.56 -2.50
CA GLU A 66 -7.48 -3.47 -3.49
C GLU A 66 -6.88 -3.26 -4.90
N PRO A 67 -7.22 -4.09 -5.89
CA PRO A 67 -6.79 -3.87 -7.27
C PRO A 67 -7.39 -2.58 -7.84
N ILE A 68 -6.55 -1.72 -8.41
CA ILE A 68 -7.04 -0.58 -9.19
C ILE A 68 -7.53 -1.11 -10.53
N SER A 69 -8.84 -1.29 -10.62
CA SER A 69 -9.50 -1.57 -11.89
C SER A 69 -9.56 -0.28 -12.68
N THR A 70 -9.10 -0.28 -13.93
CA THR A 70 -9.39 0.82 -14.84
C THR A 70 -10.90 0.84 -15.06
N VAL A 71 -11.59 1.86 -14.54
CA VAL A 71 -12.97 2.12 -14.95
C VAL A 71 -12.91 2.59 -16.39
N ASN A 72 -13.16 1.67 -17.33
CA ASN A 72 -13.46 2.08 -18.69
C ASN A 72 -14.80 2.81 -18.62
N ALA A 73 -14.77 4.14 -18.71
CA ALA A 73 -15.98 4.92 -18.93
C ALA A 73 -16.62 4.40 -20.24
N ILE A 74 -17.87 3.97 -20.12
CA ILE A 74 -18.73 3.51 -21.23
C ILE A 74 -19.42 4.72 -21.85
#